data_AF-A0A7R9WEJ4-F1
#
_entry.id   AF-A0A7R9WEJ4-F1
#
_cell.length_a   1.000
_cell.length_b   1.000
_cell.length_c   1.000
_cell.angle_alpha   90.00
_cell.angle_beta   90.00
_cell.angle_gamma   90.00
#
_symmetry.space_group_name_H-M   'P 1'
#
loop_
_entity.id
_entity.type
_entity.pdbx_description
1 polymer ?
#
loop_
_entity_poly.entity_id
_entity_poly.type
_entity_poly.pdbx_seq_one_letter_code
_entity_poly.pdbx_strand_id
1 'polypeptide(L)'
;MTYYDAGDNTQVFNSVWYPDPSYNLPVLGIDLLAFNRKKYLAIVDFQPLHDDEDDHTVPFEHLLQPIKDEYDSLKGRMSSKFYDETQFFSKQMLFARFEDEDVVMNDLLPAFQRYVKTHVDMLNDVEADSSLSSQKAVLERQQAYDTYSAERDPATGLFAAMFGKEWADDFVYDFLFSLSERKEGGIQIPPMGMMMGGGGGGPPPSQGGSPQGPAKVSSQNSSRPAEVVPSRR
;
A
#
# COMPACT_ATOMS: atom_id res chain seq x y z
N MET A 1 -9.64 6.01 12.99
CA MET A 1 -9.96 6.43 11.60
C MET A 1 -9.32 7.77 11.34
N THR A 2 -8.67 7.89 10.18
CA THR A 2 -7.98 9.08 9.69
C THR A 2 -8.48 9.40 8.30
N TYR A 3 -8.79 10.67 8.06
CA TYR A 3 -9.09 11.19 6.73
C TYR A 3 -8.21 12.41 6.47
N TYR A 4 -7.58 12.44 5.30
CA TYR A 4 -6.77 13.56 4.86
C TYR A 4 -7.17 13.97 3.44
N ASP A 5 -7.38 15.27 3.26
CA ASP A 5 -7.81 15.86 2.00
C ASP A 5 -6.88 17.02 1.61
N ALA A 6 -6.06 16.78 0.60
CA ALA A 6 -5.23 17.79 -0.05
C ALA A 6 -5.70 18.09 -1.48
N GLY A 7 -7.01 17.98 -1.71
CA GLY A 7 -7.62 18.11 -3.03
C GLY A 7 -7.09 17.05 -4.00
N ASP A 8 -6.88 17.43 -5.25
CA ASP A 8 -6.46 16.49 -6.30
C ASP A 8 -5.08 15.87 -6.03
N ASN A 9 -4.22 16.51 -5.24
CA ASN A 9 -2.85 16.08 -5.02
C ASN A 9 -2.78 14.76 -4.23
N THR A 10 -3.47 14.70 -3.10
CA THR A 10 -3.43 13.54 -2.21
C THR A 10 -4.75 13.45 -1.43
N GLN A 11 -5.34 12.26 -1.40
CA GLN A 11 -6.42 11.92 -0.47
C GLN A 11 -6.06 10.61 0.22
N VAL A 12 -6.27 10.55 1.54
CA VAL A 12 -6.01 9.35 2.34
C VAL A 12 -7.21 9.04 3.21
N PHE A 13 -7.62 7.78 3.21
CA PHE A 13 -8.56 7.23 4.17
C PHE A 13 -7.91 5.99 4.80
N ASN A 14 -7.65 6.08 6.09
CA ASN A 14 -7.12 4.97 6.89
C ASN A 14 -8.09 4.64 8.03
N SER A 15 -8.33 3.36 8.26
CA SER A 15 -9.07 2.91 9.42
C SER A 15 -8.58 1.55 9.87
N VAL A 16 -8.29 1.44 11.16
CA VAL A 16 -7.95 0.18 11.82
C VAL A 16 -8.96 -0.08 12.93
N TRP A 17 -9.50 -1.29 12.96
CA TRP A 17 -10.51 -1.70 13.93
C TRP A 17 -9.94 -2.82 14.78
N TYR A 18 -9.72 -2.52 16.06
CA TYR A 18 -9.25 -3.48 17.05
C TYR A 18 -10.46 -4.09 17.75
N PRO A 19 -10.71 -5.40 17.61
CA PRO A 19 -11.63 -6.10 18.50
C PRO A 19 -11.22 -5.93 19.96
N ASP A 20 -12.19 -5.87 20.87
CA ASP A 20 -11.89 -6.00 22.31
C ASP A 20 -11.14 -7.32 22.55
N PRO A 21 -10.11 -7.39 23.41
CA PRO A 21 -9.31 -8.61 23.59
C PRO A 21 -10.10 -9.85 24.06
N SER A 22 -11.34 -9.69 24.53
CA SER A 22 -12.27 -10.82 24.75
C SER A 22 -12.74 -11.50 23.47
N TYR A 23 -12.56 -10.88 22.30
CA TYR A 23 -12.82 -11.46 20.99
C TYR A 23 -11.48 -11.66 20.27
N ASN A 24 -11.04 -12.92 20.21
CA ASN A 24 -9.82 -13.31 19.51
C ASN A 24 -10.01 -13.32 17.97
N LEU A 25 -10.33 -12.16 17.43
CA LEU A 25 -10.65 -11.92 16.02
C LEU A 25 -9.56 -11.08 15.35
N PRO A 26 -9.46 -11.13 14.00
CA PRO A 26 -8.48 -10.33 13.28
C PRO A 26 -8.75 -8.83 13.42
N VAL A 27 -7.69 -8.03 13.29
CA VAL A 27 -7.80 -6.57 13.12
C VAL A 27 -8.32 -6.30 11.71
N LEU A 28 -9.30 -5.40 11.56
CA LEU A 28 -9.71 -4.94 10.23
C LEU A 28 -8.89 -3.71 9.85
N GLY A 29 -7.99 -3.88 8.88
CA GLY A 29 -7.13 -2.83 8.34
C GLY A 29 -7.66 -2.31 7.00
N ILE A 30 -7.80 -1.00 6.89
CA ILE A 30 -8.21 -0.30 5.67
C ILE A 30 -7.23 0.84 5.42
N ASP A 31 -6.64 0.86 4.23
CA ASP A 31 -5.75 1.93 3.79
C ASP A 31 -5.99 2.26 2.32
N LEU A 32 -6.56 3.43 2.06
CA LEU A 32 -6.91 3.93 0.74
C LEU A 32 -6.17 5.24 0.48
N LEU A 33 -5.33 5.25 -0.54
CA LEU A 33 -4.57 6.44 -0.95
C LEU A 33 -4.84 6.76 -2.40
N ALA A 34 -5.15 8.02 -2.68
CA ALA A 34 -5.22 8.58 -4.01
C ALA A 34 -4.15 9.65 -4.18
N PHE A 35 -3.42 9.60 -5.30
CA PHE A 35 -2.36 10.54 -5.64
C PHE A 35 -2.60 11.16 -7.01
N ASN A 36 -2.66 12.50 -7.05
CA ASN A 36 -2.85 13.31 -8.24
C ASN A 36 -4.06 12.90 -9.09
N ARG A 37 -5.07 12.26 -8.47
CA ARG A 37 -6.25 11.65 -9.14
C ARG A 37 -5.88 10.74 -10.32
N LYS A 38 -4.71 10.08 -10.22
CA LYS A 38 -4.11 9.29 -11.30
C LYS A 38 -3.58 7.94 -10.83
N LYS A 39 -3.23 7.84 -9.55
CA LYS A 39 -2.72 6.60 -8.97
C LYS A 39 -3.40 6.36 -7.66
N TYR A 40 -3.89 5.15 -7.50
CA TYR A 40 -4.63 4.71 -6.33
C TYR A 40 -3.93 3.49 -5.75
N LEU A 41 -3.88 3.43 -4.43
CA LEU A 41 -3.46 2.28 -3.66
C LEU A 41 -4.60 1.94 -2.70
N ALA A 42 -5.00 0.68 -2.66
CA ALA A 42 -6.03 0.21 -1.76
C ALA A 42 -5.58 -1.08 -1.08
N ILE A 43 -5.73 -1.11 0.24
CA ILE A 43 -5.54 -2.28 1.09
C ILE A 43 -6.79 -2.43 1.97
N VAL A 44 -7.41 -3.61 1.95
CA VAL A 44 -8.49 -3.99 2.87
C VAL A 44 -8.25 -5.42 3.29
N ASP A 45 -8.12 -5.68 4.59
CA ASP A 45 -7.78 -7.01 5.08
C ASP A 45 -8.29 -7.30 6.50
N PHE A 46 -8.47 -8.59 6.77
CA PHE A 46 -8.59 -9.13 8.13
C PHE A 46 -7.20 -9.62 8.55
N GLN A 47 -6.50 -8.77 9.28
CA GLN A 47 -5.11 -8.97 9.66
C GLN A 47 -5.06 -9.96 10.85
N PRO A 48 -4.55 -11.19 10.64
CA PRO A 48 -4.47 -12.20 11.69
C PRO A 48 -3.49 -11.74 12.77
N LEU A 49 -3.74 -12.17 14.01
CA LEU A 49 -2.97 -11.79 15.17
C LEU A 49 -2.07 -12.92 15.68
N HIS A 50 -2.31 -14.20 15.39
CA HIS A 50 -1.53 -15.29 16.00
C HIS A 50 -0.12 -15.40 15.42
N ASP A 51 0.76 -16.14 16.11
CA ASP A 51 2.09 -16.49 15.57
C ASP A 51 1.99 -17.52 14.44
N ASP A 52 1.01 -18.44 14.54
CA ASP A 52 0.61 -19.31 13.44
C ASP A 52 -0.60 -18.69 12.75
N GLU A 53 -0.33 -17.92 11.70
CA GLU A 53 -1.38 -17.24 10.94
C GLU A 53 -2.32 -18.20 10.23
N ASP A 54 -1.82 -19.37 9.83
CA ASP A 54 -2.64 -20.37 9.17
C ASP A 54 -3.73 -20.90 10.11
N ASP A 55 -3.46 -20.99 11.42
CA ASP A 55 -4.46 -21.35 12.43
C ASP A 55 -5.48 -20.22 12.66
N HIS A 56 -5.00 -18.98 12.84
CA HIS A 56 -5.91 -17.85 13.14
C HIS A 56 -6.81 -17.47 11.99
N THR A 57 -6.41 -17.79 10.75
CA THR A 57 -7.16 -17.46 9.54
C THR A 57 -8.28 -18.46 9.21
N VAL A 58 -8.26 -19.67 9.78
CA VAL A 58 -9.30 -20.71 9.60
C VAL A 58 -10.73 -20.16 9.76
N PRO A 59 -11.05 -19.35 10.78
CA PRO A 59 -12.41 -18.88 11.01
C PRO A 59 -12.93 -17.90 9.95
N PHE A 60 -12.08 -17.27 9.13
CA PHE A 60 -12.51 -16.18 8.25
C PHE A 60 -12.04 -16.22 6.81
N GLU A 61 -10.99 -16.96 6.46
CA GLU A 61 -10.50 -17.08 5.07
C GLU A 61 -11.60 -17.49 4.10
N HIS A 62 -12.40 -18.49 4.48
CA HIS A 62 -13.51 -19.00 3.68
C HIS A 62 -14.67 -17.99 3.54
N LEU A 63 -14.77 -17.00 4.44
CA LEU A 63 -15.76 -15.92 4.35
C LEU A 63 -15.31 -14.81 3.39
N LEU A 64 -14.00 -14.55 3.35
CA LEU A 64 -13.41 -13.49 2.53
C LEU A 64 -13.13 -13.93 1.09
N GLN A 65 -12.76 -15.20 0.88
CA GLN A 65 -12.41 -15.72 -0.44
C GLN A 65 -13.49 -15.46 -1.50
N PRO A 66 -14.79 -15.73 -1.26
CA PRO A 66 -15.83 -15.43 -2.24
C PRO A 66 -15.93 -13.94 -2.58
N ILE A 67 -15.68 -13.06 -1.62
CA ILE A 67 -15.68 -11.61 -1.85
C ILE A 67 -14.50 -11.25 -2.76
N LYS A 68 -13.29 -11.69 -2.41
CA LYS A 68 -12.09 -11.42 -3.22
C LYS A 68 -12.23 -11.97 -4.63
N ASP A 69 -12.80 -13.16 -4.79
CA ASP A 69 -12.96 -13.83 -6.08
C ASP A 69 -13.77 -13.01 -7.09
N GLU A 70 -14.72 -12.19 -6.64
CA GLU A 70 -15.57 -11.34 -7.49
C GLU A 70 -14.83 -10.13 -8.10
N TYR A 71 -13.70 -9.69 -7.52
CA TYR A 71 -13.04 -8.44 -7.92
C TYR A 71 -11.59 -8.67 -8.36
N ASP A 72 -11.39 -9.01 -9.63
CA ASP A 72 -10.05 -9.23 -10.20
C ASP A 72 -9.14 -8.00 -10.13
N SER A 73 -9.71 -6.80 -10.21
CA SER A 73 -9.01 -5.51 -10.08
C SER A 73 -8.36 -5.31 -8.70
N LEU A 74 -8.79 -6.08 -7.68
CA LEU A 74 -8.34 -5.98 -6.30
C LEU A 74 -7.38 -7.11 -5.87
N LYS A 75 -6.91 -7.93 -6.83
CA LYS A 75 -6.00 -9.07 -6.61
C LYS A 75 -4.54 -8.76 -7.00
N GLY A 76 -4.11 -7.53 -6.80
CA GLY A 76 -2.71 -7.13 -6.98
C GLY A 76 -1.77 -7.84 -6.00
N ARG A 77 -0.47 -7.61 -6.17
CA ARG A 77 0.58 -8.16 -5.29
C ARG A 77 1.33 -7.05 -4.58
N MET A 78 1.59 -7.26 -3.28
CA MET A 78 2.50 -6.41 -2.55
C MET A 78 3.93 -6.59 -3.07
N SER A 79 4.77 -5.60 -2.80
CA SER A 79 6.20 -5.75 -3.03
C SER A 79 6.80 -6.22 -1.72
N SER A 80 7.58 -7.29 -1.74
CA SER A 80 8.31 -7.88 -0.60
C SER A 80 9.33 -6.95 0.08
N LYS A 81 9.33 -5.65 -0.26
CA LYS A 81 10.18 -4.59 0.30
C LYS A 81 9.50 -3.80 1.41
N PHE A 82 8.18 -3.82 1.51
CA PHE A 82 7.42 -2.97 2.45
C PHE A 82 6.77 -3.77 3.57
N TYR A 83 6.28 -4.97 3.26
CA TYR A 83 5.75 -5.92 4.22
C TYR A 83 6.38 -7.28 3.99
N ASP A 84 6.57 -8.01 5.09
CA ASP A 84 6.65 -9.46 4.98
C ASP A 84 5.21 -9.93 4.74
N GLU A 85 4.94 -10.48 3.56
CA GLU A 85 3.58 -10.89 3.16
C GLU A 85 3.03 -12.03 4.03
N THR A 86 3.85 -12.57 4.92
CA THR A 86 3.50 -13.66 5.84
C THR A 86 3.42 -13.19 7.30
N GLN A 87 3.35 -11.87 7.55
CA GLN A 87 3.18 -11.34 8.88
C GLN A 87 2.07 -10.29 8.96
N PHE A 88 1.01 -10.60 9.69
CA PHE A 88 -0.22 -9.84 9.92
C PHE A 88 -1.07 -9.58 8.66
N PHE A 89 -0.97 -10.45 7.64
CA PHE A 89 -1.82 -10.36 6.44
C PHE A 89 -2.52 -11.68 6.14
N SER A 90 -3.80 -11.62 5.78
CA SER A 90 -4.52 -12.81 5.32
C SER A 90 -4.19 -13.12 3.85
N LYS A 91 -4.47 -14.36 3.43
CA LYS A 91 -4.38 -14.74 2.01
C LYS A 91 -5.49 -14.07 1.20
N GLN A 92 -6.57 -13.63 1.86
CA GLN A 92 -7.67 -12.90 1.25
C GLN A 92 -7.56 -11.37 1.36
N MET A 93 -6.39 -10.82 1.66
CA MET A 93 -6.16 -9.38 1.54
C MET A 93 -6.56 -8.89 0.15
N LEU A 94 -7.34 -7.82 0.10
CA LEU A 94 -7.53 -7.01 -1.10
C LEU A 94 -6.36 -6.06 -1.20
N PHE A 95 -5.62 -6.13 -2.29
CA PHE A 95 -4.49 -5.26 -2.55
C PHE A 95 -4.54 -4.78 -3.99
N ALA A 96 -4.64 -3.48 -4.20
CA ALA A 96 -4.79 -2.93 -5.55
C ALA A 96 -3.91 -1.71 -5.75
N ARG A 97 -3.24 -1.66 -6.90
CA ARG A 97 -2.69 -0.42 -7.48
C ARG A 97 -3.34 -0.24 -8.84
N PHE A 98 -4.00 0.89 -9.05
CA PHE A 98 -4.71 1.16 -10.28
C PHE A 98 -4.66 2.65 -10.64
N GLU A 99 -4.92 2.96 -11.91
CA GLU A 99 -4.96 4.33 -12.43
C GLU A 99 -6.37 4.77 -12.83
N ASP A 100 -7.27 3.81 -13.06
CA ASP A 100 -8.67 4.05 -13.40
C ASP A 100 -9.48 4.30 -12.12
N GLU A 101 -9.95 5.54 -11.95
CA GLU A 101 -10.73 5.92 -10.77
C GLU A 101 -12.06 5.17 -10.66
N ASP A 102 -12.64 4.71 -11.78
CA ASP A 102 -13.93 4.01 -11.75
C ASP A 102 -13.89 2.73 -10.91
N VAL A 103 -12.71 2.12 -10.75
CA VAL A 103 -12.46 0.98 -9.84
C VAL A 103 -12.85 1.30 -8.40
N VAL A 104 -12.72 2.56 -7.94
CA VAL A 104 -13.09 2.97 -6.58
C VAL A 104 -14.56 2.70 -6.30
N MET A 105 -15.43 3.13 -7.20
CA MET A 105 -16.89 3.06 -7.00
C MET A 105 -17.47 1.72 -7.44
N ASN A 106 -16.91 1.10 -8.47
CA ASN A 106 -17.46 -0.13 -9.06
C ASN A 106 -17.01 -1.39 -8.31
N ASP A 107 -15.77 -1.40 -7.81
CA ASP A 107 -15.14 -2.62 -7.27
C ASP A 107 -14.77 -2.44 -5.80
N LEU A 108 -13.97 -1.42 -5.48
CA LEU A 108 -13.39 -1.23 -4.16
C LEU A 108 -14.44 -0.94 -3.09
N LEU A 109 -15.35 0.02 -3.31
CA LEU A 109 -16.36 0.40 -2.32
C LEU A 109 -17.32 -0.77 -1.99
N PRO A 110 -17.87 -1.52 -2.97
CA PRO A 110 -18.68 -2.71 -2.69
C PRO A 110 -17.90 -3.80 -1.94
N ALA A 111 -16.65 -4.09 -2.34
CA ALA A 111 -15.82 -5.07 -1.66
C ALA A 111 -15.52 -4.66 -0.21
N PHE A 112 -15.13 -3.39 0.00
CA PHE A 112 -14.92 -2.78 1.31
C PHE A 112 -16.14 -2.94 2.21
N GLN A 113 -17.34 -2.59 1.73
CA GLN A 113 -18.57 -2.70 2.52
C GLN A 113 -18.83 -4.15 2.94
N ARG A 114 -18.53 -5.12 2.08
CA ARG A 114 -18.66 -6.55 2.41
C ARG A 114 -17.63 -7.01 3.42
N TYR A 115 -16.37 -6.56 3.34
CA TYR A 115 -15.36 -6.86 4.36
C TYR A 115 -15.77 -6.30 5.72
N VAL A 116 -16.17 -5.01 5.78
CA VAL A 116 -16.67 -4.39 7.02
C VAL A 116 -17.87 -5.15 7.57
N LYS A 117 -18.86 -5.47 6.74
CA LYS A 117 -20.04 -6.21 7.18
C LYS A 117 -19.65 -7.59 7.73
N THR A 118 -18.79 -8.32 7.03
CA THR A 118 -18.33 -9.65 7.45
C THR A 118 -17.60 -9.60 8.78
N HIS A 119 -16.80 -8.56 9.02
CA HIS A 119 -16.07 -8.38 10.30
C HIS A 119 -17.03 -8.13 11.45
N VAL A 120 -18.04 -7.27 11.24
CA VAL A 120 -19.10 -7.00 12.21
C VAL A 120 -19.96 -8.24 12.47
N ASP A 121 -20.31 -9.01 11.44
CA ASP A 121 -21.05 -10.26 11.59
C ASP A 121 -20.25 -11.25 12.46
N MET A 122 -18.94 -11.40 12.22
CA MET A 122 -18.07 -12.24 13.05
C MET A 122 -18.04 -11.82 14.53
N LEU A 123 -17.99 -10.51 14.80
CA LEU A 123 -18.05 -9.98 16.16
C LEU A 123 -19.37 -10.31 16.87
N ASN A 124 -20.48 -10.36 16.11
CA ASN A 124 -21.79 -10.69 16.67
C ASN A 124 -21.99 -12.20 16.89
N ASP A 125 -21.29 -13.04 16.13
CA ASP A 125 -21.43 -14.50 16.15
C ASP A 125 -20.47 -15.19 17.15
N VAL A 126 -19.47 -14.48 17.65
CA VAL A 126 -18.48 -15.00 18.61
C VAL A 126 -18.84 -14.57 20.03
N GLU A 127 -18.87 -15.53 20.95
CA GLU A 127 -19.00 -15.28 22.38
C GLU A 127 -17.70 -14.71 22.96
N ALA A 128 -17.82 -13.69 23.81
CA ALA A 128 -16.69 -13.09 24.48
C ALA A 128 -15.99 -14.10 25.42
N ASP A 129 -14.68 -14.24 25.30
CA ASP A 129 -13.87 -15.04 26.22
C ASP A 129 -13.77 -14.32 27.57
N SER A 130 -14.06 -15.01 28.66
CA SER A 130 -13.96 -14.47 30.03
C SER A 130 -12.60 -14.73 30.70
N SER A 131 -11.72 -15.49 30.05
CA SER A 131 -10.39 -15.82 30.54
C SER A 131 -9.43 -14.63 30.45
N LEU A 132 -9.08 -14.05 31.59
CA LEU A 132 -8.12 -12.93 31.66
C LEU A 132 -6.76 -13.26 31.04
N SER A 133 -6.29 -14.52 31.15
CA SER A 133 -5.03 -14.93 30.52
C SER A 133 -5.12 -14.99 29.00
N SER A 134 -6.27 -15.41 28.46
CA SER A 134 -6.52 -15.42 27.02
C SER A 134 -6.63 -14.01 26.47
N GLN A 135 -7.41 -13.14 27.12
CA GLN A 135 -7.52 -11.72 26.79
C GLN A 135 -6.15 -11.02 26.82
N LYS A 136 -5.32 -11.31 27.82
CA LYS A 136 -3.96 -10.76 27.90
C LYS A 136 -3.11 -11.19 26.71
N ALA A 137 -3.19 -12.46 26.31
CA ALA A 137 -2.47 -12.96 25.14
C ALA A 137 -2.94 -12.26 23.85
N VAL A 138 -4.25 -12.07 23.65
CA VAL A 138 -4.78 -11.32 22.49
C VAL A 138 -4.26 -9.87 22.49
N LEU A 139 -4.26 -9.20 23.64
CA LEU A 139 -3.74 -7.82 23.75
C LEU A 139 -2.24 -7.75 23.44
N GLU A 140 -1.44 -8.70 23.90
CA GLU A 140 0.00 -8.79 23.57
C GLU A 140 0.21 -8.95 22.05
N ARG A 141 -0.68 -9.69 21.38
CA ARG A 141 -0.66 -9.83 19.91
C ARG A 141 -1.09 -8.57 19.17
N GLN A 142 -2.05 -7.81 19.70
CA GLN A 142 -2.39 -6.48 19.17
C GLN A 142 -1.21 -5.49 19.34
N GLN A 143 -0.50 -5.53 20.46
CA GLN A 143 0.74 -4.75 20.67
C GLN A 143 1.84 -5.13 19.67
N ALA A 144 2.01 -6.43 19.40
CA ALA A 144 2.97 -6.91 18.40
C ALA A 144 2.59 -6.43 16.99
N TYR A 145 1.29 -6.47 16.64
CA TYR A 145 0.76 -5.92 15.40
C TYR A 145 1.06 -4.42 15.26
N ASP A 146 0.78 -3.63 16.30
CA ASP A 146 1.03 -2.19 16.30
C ASP A 146 2.51 -1.88 16.12
N THR A 147 3.38 -2.59 16.84
CA THR A 147 4.83 -2.42 16.74
C THR A 147 5.35 -2.76 15.35
N TYR A 148 4.90 -3.87 14.77
CA TYR A 148 5.24 -4.24 13.39
C TYR A 148 4.78 -3.20 12.38
N SER A 149 3.55 -2.72 12.53
CA SER A 149 2.91 -1.78 11.61
C SER A 149 3.53 -0.39 11.70
N ALA A 150 3.81 0.13 12.90
CA ALA A 150 4.48 1.42 13.10
C ALA A 150 5.86 1.49 12.44
N GLU A 151 6.59 0.37 12.38
CA GLU A 151 7.90 0.30 11.74
C GLU A 151 7.85 0.27 10.21
N ARG A 152 6.74 -0.22 9.64
CA ARG A 152 6.64 -0.57 8.20
C ARG A 152 5.58 0.22 7.44
N ASP A 153 4.74 0.98 8.15
CA ASP A 153 3.65 1.74 7.55
C ASP A 153 4.17 2.68 6.45
N PRO A 154 3.79 2.44 5.18
CA PRO A 154 4.22 3.27 4.07
C PRO A 154 3.71 4.71 4.17
N ALA A 155 2.61 4.95 4.89
CA ALA A 155 2.07 6.29 5.06
C ALA A 155 2.97 7.19 5.91
N THR A 156 3.90 6.64 6.70
CA THR A 156 4.84 7.45 7.49
C THR A 156 5.66 8.41 6.61
N GLY A 157 6.16 7.93 5.48
CA GLY A 157 6.95 8.78 4.57
C GLY A 157 6.12 9.90 3.95
N LEU A 158 4.85 9.63 3.68
CA LEU A 158 3.88 10.61 3.23
C LEU A 158 3.64 11.68 4.32
N PHE A 159 3.34 11.28 5.56
CA PHE A 159 3.12 12.20 6.67
C PHE A 159 4.35 13.04 6.96
N ALA A 160 5.54 12.46 6.95
CA ALA A 160 6.77 13.20 7.19
C ALA A 160 7.06 14.25 6.10
N ALA A 161 6.75 13.95 4.84
CA ALA A 161 6.88 14.92 3.75
C ALA A 161 5.88 16.08 3.85
N MET A 162 4.68 15.83 4.40
CA MET A 162 3.62 16.84 4.50
C MET A 162 3.72 17.68 5.78
N PHE A 163 4.07 17.06 6.91
CA PHE A 163 3.95 17.64 8.25
C PHE A 163 5.26 17.67 9.04
N GLY A 164 6.34 17.07 8.50
CA GLY A 164 7.63 16.96 9.16
C GLY A 164 7.77 15.66 9.96
N LYS A 165 9.03 15.27 10.21
CA LYS A 165 9.37 13.98 10.84
C LYS A 165 8.80 13.84 12.25
N GLU A 166 8.96 14.85 13.10
CA GLU A 166 8.54 14.80 14.50
C GLU A 166 7.03 14.58 14.61
N TRP A 167 6.24 15.36 13.86
CA TRP A 167 4.79 15.18 13.80
C TRP A 167 4.39 13.80 13.29
N ALA A 168 5.06 13.29 12.25
CA ALA A 168 4.77 11.97 11.69
C ALA A 168 5.10 10.85 12.68
N ASP A 169 6.22 10.94 13.39
CA ASP A 169 6.58 9.99 14.45
C ASP A 169 5.49 9.97 15.54
N ASP A 170 5.09 11.13 16.07
CA ASP A 170 4.07 11.20 17.12
C ASP A 170 2.70 10.72 16.61
N PHE A 171 2.32 11.06 15.39
CA PHE A 171 1.05 10.59 14.81
C PHE A 171 0.98 9.07 14.66
N VAL A 172 2.09 8.44 14.25
CA VAL A 172 2.17 6.98 14.09
C VAL A 172 2.15 6.29 15.46
N TYR A 173 3.02 6.70 16.39
CA TYR A 173 3.20 6.03 17.68
C TYR A 173 2.13 6.36 18.72
N ASP A 174 1.56 7.57 18.69
CA ASP A 174 0.62 8.02 19.72
C ASP A 174 -0.85 7.91 19.27
N PHE A 175 -1.10 7.71 17.97
CA PHE A 175 -2.46 7.62 17.43
C PHE A 175 -2.72 6.42 16.53
N LEU A 176 -1.97 6.22 15.44
CA LEU A 176 -2.26 5.13 14.49
C LEU A 176 -2.03 3.75 15.11
N PHE A 177 -0.91 3.60 15.83
CA PHE A 177 -0.48 2.36 16.46
C PHE A 177 -0.10 2.63 17.93
N SER A 178 -1.07 3.12 18.69
CA SER A 178 -0.87 3.56 20.09
C SER A 178 -0.41 2.48 21.08
N LEU A 179 -0.46 1.20 20.69
CA LEU A 179 0.04 0.08 21.49
C LEU A 179 1.48 -0.31 21.14
N SER A 180 2.10 0.38 20.18
CA SER A 180 3.46 0.06 19.71
C SER A 180 4.56 0.46 20.69
N GLU A 181 5.68 -0.26 20.62
CA GLU A 181 6.90 0.12 21.33
C GLU A 181 7.71 1.17 20.55
N ARG A 182 7.86 2.37 21.12
CA ARG A 182 8.69 3.44 20.51
C ARG A 182 10.17 3.17 20.77
N LYS A 183 10.93 2.84 19.72
CA LYS A 183 12.40 2.68 19.79
C LYS A 183 13.12 4.03 19.85
N GLU A 184 14.26 4.07 20.54
CA GLU A 184 15.15 5.25 20.53
C GLU A 184 15.59 5.57 19.09
N GLY A 185 15.29 6.78 18.62
CA GLY A 185 15.58 7.25 17.25
C GLY A 185 14.37 7.49 16.35
N GLY A 186 13.17 7.07 16.77
CA GLY A 186 11.92 7.30 16.01
C GLY A 186 11.85 6.51 14.69
N ILE A 187 10.96 6.91 13.77
CA ILE A 187 10.73 6.13 12.54
C ILE A 187 11.87 6.34 11.54
N GLN A 188 12.30 5.25 10.91
CA GLN A 188 13.18 5.30 9.74
C GLN A 188 12.32 5.40 8.46
N ILE A 189 12.38 6.54 7.79
CA ILE A 189 11.51 6.83 6.63
C ILE A 189 12.13 6.31 5.33
N PRO A 190 11.51 5.35 4.62
CA PRO A 190 11.93 4.99 3.27
C PRO A 190 11.53 6.07 2.24
N PRO A 191 12.26 6.24 1.12
CA PRO A 191 11.95 7.26 0.11
C PRO A 191 10.62 7.03 -0.61
N MET A 192 9.77 8.08 -0.66
CA MET A 192 8.43 8.10 -1.29
C MET A 192 8.38 7.55 -2.73
N GLY A 193 9.42 7.79 -3.54
CA GLY A 193 9.48 7.38 -4.95
C GLY A 193 9.50 5.86 -5.20
N MET A 194 9.75 5.05 -4.15
CA MET A 194 9.78 3.60 -4.27
C MET A 194 8.43 2.91 -3.99
N MET A 195 7.46 3.59 -3.37
CA MET A 195 6.15 2.99 -3.01
C MET A 195 5.22 2.81 -4.21
N MET A 196 5.41 3.65 -5.24
CA MET A 196 4.54 3.71 -6.42
C MET A 196 5.12 3.01 -7.66
N GLY A 197 6.12 2.12 -7.48
CA GLY A 197 6.62 1.21 -8.51
C GLY A 197 6.79 1.87 -9.88
N GLY A 198 7.75 2.77 -10.03
CA GLY A 198 8.07 3.35 -11.33
C GLY A 198 8.66 2.32 -12.27
N GLY A 199 7.83 1.72 -13.13
CA GLY A 199 8.24 1.12 -14.40
C GLY A 199 8.76 2.18 -15.36
N GLY A 200 9.84 2.86 -14.98
CA GLY A 200 10.56 3.80 -15.82
C GLY A 200 11.57 3.03 -16.66
N GLY A 201 11.13 2.56 -17.84
CA GLY A 201 12.03 2.15 -18.90
C GLY A 201 12.84 3.36 -19.38
N GLY A 202 13.95 3.66 -18.70
CA GLY A 202 14.97 4.54 -19.23
C GLY A 202 15.66 3.84 -20.41
N PRO A 203 16.01 4.56 -21.49
CA PRO A 203 16.77 3.97 -22.58
C PRO A 203 18.13 3.51 -22.05
N PRO A 204 18.69 2.40 -22.58
CA PRO A 204 19.93 1.85 -22.06
C PRO A 204 21.07 2.88 -22.19
N PRO A 205 22.02 2.91 -21.24
CA PRO A 205 23.12 3.86 -21.27
C PRO A 205 23.97 3.62 -22.51
N SER A 206 24.15 4.67 -23.31
CA SER A 206 25.15 4.73 -24.36
C SER A 206 26.52 4.52 -23.73
N GLN A 207 27.20 3.44 -24.11
CA GLN A 207 28.59 3.21 -23.73
C GLN A 207 29.45 4.38 -24.22
N GLY A 208 30.11 5.05 -23.28
CA GLY A 208 31.08 6.10 -23.55
C GLY A 208 32.33 5.52 -24.21
N GLY A 209 32.58 5.92 -25.45
CA GLY A 209 33.90 5.86 -26.08
C GLY A 209 34.50 7.27 -26.10
N SER A 210 35.61 7.46 -25.41
CA SER A 210 36.37 8.71 -25.33
C SER A 210 36.88 9.20 -26.70
N PRO A 211 37.15 10.51 -26.87
CA PRO A 211 37.37 11.14 -28.17
C PRO A 211 38.83 11.00 -28.65
N GLN A 212 39.02 10.68 -29.92
CA GLN A 212 40.30 10.89 -30.63
C GLN A 212 40.13 11.99 -31.69
N GLY A 213 41.10 12.91 -31.68
CA GLY A 213 41.15 14.13 -32.49
C GLY A 213 41.36 13.91 -33.99
N PRO A 214 41.49 15.02 -34.75
CA PRO A 214 41.09 15.06 -36.16
C PRO A 214 42.22 14.65 -37.11
N ALA A 215 41.86 13.97 -38.20
CA ALA A 215 42.74 13.78 -39.35
C ALA A 215 42.00 14.07 -40.67
N LYS A 216 42.79 14.63 -41.59
CA LYS A 216 42.44 15.39 -42.79
C LYS A 216 41.82 14.57 -43.94
N VAL A 217 40.92 15.25 -44.65
CA VAL A 217 40.83 15.43 -46.12
C VAL A 217 40.91 14.19 -47.02
N SER A 218 39.84 13.92 -47.78
CA SER A 218 39.94 13.87 -49.24
C SER A 218 38.58 14.08 -49.91
N SER A 219 38.65 14.87 -50.98
CA SER A 219 37.60 15.27 -51.91
C SER A 219 37.02 14.09 -52.69
N GLN A 220 35.73 14.14 -53.00
CA GLN A 220 35.28 14.03 -54.40
C GLN A 220 33.83 14.52 -54.56
N ASN A 221 33.56 14.87 -55.80
CA ASN A 221 32.66 15.90 -56.29
C ASN A 221 31.61 15.21 -57.18
N SER A 222 30.31 15.48 -57.00
CA SER A 222 29.35 15.43 -58.11
C SER A 222 27.94 15.87 -57.71
N SER A 223 27.55 17.04 -58.26
CA SER A 223 26.31 17.24 -59.03
C SER A 223 24.94 17.27 -58.32
N ARG A 224 24.40 18.49 -58.19
CA ARG A 224 22.95 18.83 -58.23
C ARG A 224 22.42 18.69 -59.68
N PRO A 225 21.09 18.55 -59.94
CA PRO A 225 20.05 19.59 -59.82
C PRO A 225 18.84 19.14 -58.95
N ALA A 226 18.17 19.97 -58.15
CA ALA A 226 17.22 21.04 -58.45
C ALA A 226 15.94 20.60 -59.21
N GLU A 227 14.80 21.12 -58.72
CA GLU A 227 13.41 21.07 -59.22
C GLU A 227 12.44 20.10 -58.51
N VAL A 228 11.17 20.40 -58.25
CA VAL A 228 10.32 21.61 -58.30
C VAL A 228 9.05 21.24 -57.50
N VAL A 229 8.53 22.17 -56.70
CA VAL A 229 7.21 22.10 -56.05
C VAL A 229 6.11 22.41 -57.08
N PRO A 230 4.93 21.78 -56.98
CA PRO A 230 3.73 22.60 -57.17
C PRO A 230 2.69 22.42 -56.06
N SER A 231 2.14 23.56 -55.68
CA SER A 231 0.92 23.72 -54.90
C SER A 231 -0.34 23.60 -55.79
N ARG A 232 -1.51 23.65 -55.12
CA ARG A 232 -2.91 23.74 -55.59
C ARG A 232 -3.65 22.39 -55.44
N ARG A 233 -4.85 22.31 -54.86
CA ARG A 233 -5.88 23.30 -54.46
C ARG A 233 -6.49 22.89 -53.12
#